data_AF-A0A916BN03-F1
#
_entry.id   AF-A0A916BN03-F1
#
_cell.length_a   1.000
_cell.length_b   1.000
_cell.length_c   1.000
_cell.angle_alpha   90.00
_cell.angle_beta   90.00
_cell.angle_gamma   90.00
#
_symmetry.space_group_name_H-M   'P 1'
#
loop_
_entity.id
_entity.type
_entity.pdbx_description
1 polymer ?
#
loop_
_entity_poly.entity_id
_entity_poly.type
_entity_poly.pdbx_seq_one_letter_code
_entity_poly.pdbx_strand_id
1 'polypeptide(L)'
;MSEPYQACALYQQLVRHVQQCAAEELAALRQTSVEAEYNHIDQIIRDWLFAPQRDLHGSAPREVMRREQLDEPNVLPPPSPDDDELTQELHEIEALLGGEERHHWFVDDGGRSLLDEFDPEGQEEYLRILDERAAARQQENDLLGTPPNDEEWPFSQN
;
A
#
# COMPACT_ATOMS: atom_id res chain seq x y z
N MET A 1 -16.66 20.13 -12.39
CA MET A 1 -16.01 19.86 -11.09
C MET A 1 -14.82 19.00 -11.42
N SER A 2 -13.59 19.47 -11.18
CA SER A 2 -12.39 18.66 -11.42
C SER A 2 -12.31 17.68 -10.27
N GLU A 3 -12.40 16.38 -10.55
CA GLU A 3 -12.12 15.36 -9.54
C GLU A 3 -10.68 15.57 -9.06
N PRO A 4 -10.41 15.50 -7.75
CA PRO A 4 -9.06 15.63 -7.23
C PRO A 4 -8.24 14.44 -7.72
N TYR A 5 -7.43 14.63 -8.76
CA TYR A 5 -6.42 13.65 -9.14
C TYR A 5 -5.43 13.52 -7.98
N GLN A 6 -5.52 12.40 -7.26
CA GLN A 6 -4.67 12.14 -6.10
C GLN A 6 -3.23 11.87 -6.57
N ALA A 7 -2.26 12.28 -5.74
CA ALA A 7 -0.83 12.22 -6.05
C ALA A 7 -0.37 10.83 -6.52
N CYS A 8 -1.00 9.75 -6.05
CA CYS A 8 -0.68 8.37 -6.38
C CYS A 8 -1.09 7.99 -7.79
N ALA A 9 -2.28 8.42 -8.24
CA ALA A 9 -2.71 8.23 -9.63
C ALA A 9 -1.79 9.00 -10.59
N LEU A 10 -1.38 10.23 -10.22
CA LEU A 10 -0.40 11.00 -10.98
C LEU A 10 0.98 10.33 -11.02
N TYR A 11 1.42 9.72 -9.92
CA TYR A 11 2.68 8.98 -9.88
C TYR A 11 2.64 7.76 -10.79
N GLN A 12 1.56 6.99 -10.78
CA GLN A 12 1.40 5.85 -11.67
C GLN A 12 1.39 6.26 -13.15
N GLN A 13 0.68 7.34 -13.48
CA GLN A 13 0.70 7.91 -14.84
C GLN A 13 2.10 8.38 -15.25
N LEU A 14 2.85 8.98 -14.33
CA LEU A 14 4.23 9.39 -14.57
C LEU A 14 5.12 8.18 -14.89
N VAL A 15 5.04 7.10 -14.10
CA VAL A 15 5.81 5.87 -14.35
C VAL A 15 5.50 5.31 -15.73
N ARG A 16 4.21 5.19 -16.11
CA ARG A 16 3.80 4.74 -17.45
C ARG A 16 4.33 5.64 -18.55
N HIS A 17 4.26 6.95 -18.36
CA HIS A 17 4.77 7.90 -19.33
C HIS A 17 6.28 7.75 -19.54
N VAL A 18 7.04 7.61 -18.46
CA VAL A 18 8.48 7.38 -18.51
C VAL A 18 8.81 6.05 -19.19
N GLN A 19 8.08 4.97 -18.89
CA GLN A 19 8.26 3.68 -19.57
C GLN A 19 8.05 3.80 -21.08
N GLN A 20 6.97 4.47 -21.50
CA GLN A 20 6.65 4.67 -22.91
C GLN A 20 7.75 5.48 -23.62
N CYS A 21 8.15 6.63 -23.06
CA CYS A 21 9.20 7.45 -23.65
C CYS A 21 10.53 6.69 -23.71
N ALA A 22 10.90 5.96 -22.67
CA ALA A 22 12.12 5.16 -22.65
C ALA A 22 12.09 4.04 -23.70
N ALA A 23 10.95 3.35 -23.87
CA ALA A 23 10.80 2.31 -24.87
C ALA A 23 10.92 2.86 -26.30
N GLU A 24 10.33 4.03 -26.58
CA GLU A 24 10.45 4.70 -27.88
C GLU A 24 11.91 5.11 -28.19
N GLU A 25 12.59 5.74 -27.23
CA GLU A 25 13.98 6.15 -27.40
C GLU A 25 14.92 4.95 -27.57
N LEU A 26 14.77 3.92 -26.74
CA LEU A 26 15.60 2.71 -26.80
C LEU A 26 15.36 1.95 -28.11
N ALA A 27 14.11 1.85 -28.58
CA ALA A 27 13.79 1.18 -29.83
C ALA A 27 14.46 1.88 -31.02
N ALA A 28 14.45 3.22 -31.03
CA ALA A 28 15.14 4.01 -32.05
C ALA A 28 16.66 3.79 -32.02
N LEU A 29 17.26 3.76 -30.83
CA LEU A 29 18.71 3.58 -30.66
C LEU A 29 19.18 2.16 -31.00
N ARG A 30 18.42 1.14 -30.59
CA ARG A 30 18.76 -0.28 -30.73
C ARG A 30 18.27 -0.89 -32.03
N GLN A 31 17.46 -0.16 -32.80
CA GLN A 31 16.81 -0.62 -34.03
C GLN A 31 15.93 -1.86 -33.77
N THR A 32 15.22 -1.84 -32.64
CA THR A 32 14.26 -2.86 -32.19
C THR A 32 12.84 -2.29 -32.27
N SER A 33 11.82 -3.10 -31.95
CA SER A 33 10.44 -2.59 -31.84
C SER A 33 10.21 -1.93 -30.48
N VAL A 34 9.35 -0.89 -30.45
CA VAL A 34 8.92 -0.24 -29.21
C VAL A 34 8.31 -1.26 -28.24
N GLU A 35 7.51 -2.19 -28.75
CA GLU A 35 6.92 -3.27 -27.95
C GLU A 35 7.97 -4.17 -27.28
N ALA A 36 9.08 -4.49 -27.98
CA ALA A 36 10.14 -5.31 -27.40
C ALA A 36 10.87 -4.57 -26.27
N GLU A 37 11.17 -3.28 -26.44
CA GLU A 37 11.81 -2.48 -25.39
C GLU A 37 10.86 -2.20 -24.22
N TYR A 38 9.56 -1.99 -24.50
CA TYR A 38 8.54 -1.85 -23.47
C TYR A 38 8.48 -3.12 -22.60
N ASN A 39 8.36 -4.30 -23.22
CA ASN A 39 8.38 -5.59 -22.52
C ASN A 39 9.68 -5.81 -21.73
N HIS A 40 10.81 -5.36 -22.27
CA HIS A 40 12.10 -5.43 -21.58
C HIS A 40 12.13 -4.54 -20.33
N ILE A 41 11.64 -3.31 -20.43
CA ILE A 41 11.53 -2.38 -19.29
C ILE A 41 10.56 -2.93 -18.24
N ASP A 42 9.40 -3.45 -18.65
CA ASP A 42 8.45 -4.11 -17.76
C ASP A 42 9.08 -5.27 -17.00
N GLN A 43 9.90 -6.09 -17.68
CA GLN A 43 10.61 -7.18 -17.02
C GLN A 43 11.62 -6.65 -15.99
N ILE A 44 12.35 -5.57 -16.29
CA ILE A 44 13.27 -4.95 -15.32
C ILE A 44 12.52 -4.46 -14.08
N ILE A 45 11.38 -3.81 -14.27
CA ILE A 45 10.55 -3.31 -13.17
C ILE A 45 10.03 -4.48 -12.34
N ARG A 46 9.51 -5.53 -13.00
CA ARG A 46 9.05 -6.75 -12.32
C ARG A 46 10.18 -7.41 -11.53
N ASP A 47 11.36 -7.57 -12.11
CA ASP A 47 12.50 -8.17 -11.43
C ASP A 47 12.90 -7.36 -10.19
N TRP A 48 12.93 -6.04 -10.29
CA TRP A 48 13.24 -5.16 -9.16
C TRP A 48 12.16 -5.23 -8.05
N LEU A 49 10.89 -5.18 -8.44
CA LEU A 49 9.74 -5.14 -7.53
C LEU A 49 9.61 -6.43 -6.70
N PHE A 50 10.07 -7.55 -7.24
CA PHE A 50 10.00 -8.87 -6.61
C PHE A 50 11.32 -9.30 -5.97
N ALA A 51 12.43 -8.61 -6.23
CA ALA A 51 13.72 -8.92 -5.62
C ALA A 51 13.85 -8.31 -4.22
N PRO A 52 14.34 -9.08 -3.23
CA PRO A 52 14.77 -8.56 -1.94
C PRO A 52 15.74 -7.38 -2.07
N GLN A 53 15.47 -6.29 -1.36
CA GLN A 53 16.35 -5.12 -1.34
C GLN A 53 17.07 -5.02 0.00
N ARG A 54 18.36 -4.72 -0.05
CA ARG A 54 19.17 -4.50 1.15
C ARG A 54 18.63 -3.36 2.00
N ASP A 55 18.23 -2.27 1.34
CA ASP A 55 17.71 -1.05 1.97
C ASP A 55 16.28 -1.24 2.52
N LEU A 56 15.62 -2.34 2.15
CA LEU A 56 14.33 -2.77 2.70
C LEU A 56 14.50 -3.98 3.64
N HIS A 57 15.68 -4.11 4.25
CA HIS A 57 16.00 -5.16 5.23
C HIS A 57 15.75 -6.59 4.72
N GLY A 58 15.94 -6.81 3.42
CA GLY A 58 15.72 -8.10 2.77
C GLY A 58 14.28 -8.37 2.36
N SER A 59 13.34 -7.44 2.58
CA SER A 59 12.03 -7.49 1.93
C SER A 59 12.11 -7.06 0.47
N ALA A 60 11.25 -7.64 -0.36
CA ALA A 60 11.00 -7.11 -1.70
C ALA A 60 10.11 -5.85 -1.61
N PRO A 61 10.25 -4.88 -2.53
CA PRO A 61 9.40 -3.69 -2.56
C PRO A 61 7.91 -4.03 -2.58
N ARG A 62 7.53 -5.06 -3.34
CA ARG A 62 6.17 -5.61 -3.35
C ARG A 62 5.66 -5.94 -1.94
N GLU A 63 6.47 -6.62 -1.12
CA GLU A 63 6.06 -7.07 0.21
C GLU A 63 5.81 -5.87 1.14
N VAL A 64 6.69 -4.87 1.06
CA VAL A 64 6.53 -3.60 1.78
C VAL A 64 5.21 -2.92 1.41
N MET A 65 4.98 -2.75 0.10
CA MET A 65 3.74 -2.12 -0.40
C MET A 65 2.48 -2.88 0.00
N ARG A 66 2.49 -4.23 -0.06
CA ARG A 66 1.33 -5.05 0.35
C ARG A 66 1.08 -4.98 1.86
N ARG A 67 2.12 -4.95 2.69
CA ARG A 67 1.97 -4.74 4.14
C ARG A 67 1.37 -3.38 4.44
N GLU A 68 1.84 -2.32 3.78
CA GLU A 68 1.27 -0.97 3.90
C GLU A 68 -0.21 -0.93 3.51
N GLN A 69 -0.60 -1.58 2.40
CA GLN A 69 -2.01 -1.70 2.00
C GLN A 69 -2.87 -2.46 3.00
N LEU A 70 -2.26 -3.38 3.77
CA LEU A 70 -2.91 -4.14 4.84
C LEU A 70 -2.76 -3.48 6.21
N ASP A 71 -2.20 -2.27 6.29
CA ASP A 71 -1.89 -1.57 7.54
C ASP A 71 -1.00 -2.37 8.51
N GLU A 72 -0.22 -3.32 7.97
CA GLU A 72 0.70 -4.19 8.70
C GLU A 72 2.09 -3.54 8.86
N PRO A 73 2.79 -3.80 9.98
CA PRO A 73 4.11 -3.22 10.20
C PRO A 73 5.14 -3.78 9.21
N ASN A 74 6.01 -2.91 8.70
CA ASN A 74 7.15 -3.32 7.91
C ASN A 74 8.25 -3.95 8.79
N VAL A 75 9.08 -4.80 8.18
CA VAL A 75 10.24 -5.38 8.86
C VAL A 75 11.27 -4.28 9.10
N LEU A 76 11.45 -3.90 10.36
CA LEU A 76 12.50 -2.99 10.80
C LEU A 76 13.71 -3.78 11.32
N PRO A 77 14.93 -3.24 11.20
CA PRO A 77 16.10 -3.88 11.78
C PRO A 77 15.95 -3.89 13.31
N PRO A 78 16.50 -4.91 14.00
CA PRO A 78 16.60 -4.86 15.44
C PRO A 78 17.42 -3.62 15.85
N PRO A 79 17.05 -2.92 16.93
CA PRO A 79 17.77 -1.75 17.40
C PRO A 79 19.25 -2.11 17.64
N SER A 80 20.16 -1.25 17.18
CA SER A 80 21.59 -1.42 17.42
C SER A 80 21.90 -1.16 18.90
N PRO A 81 22.86 -1.87 19.51
CA PRO A 81 23.32 -1.53 20.87
C PRO A 81 23.98 -0.14 20.97
N ASP A 82 24.32 0.49 19.83
CA ASP A 82 24.86 1.85 19.73
C ASP A 82 23.78 2.90 19.38
N ASP A 83 22.51 2.48 19.24
CA ASP A 83 21.40 3.42 19.07
C ASP A 83 21.09 4.04 20.44
N ASP A 84 21.64 5.24 20.68
CA ASP A 84 21.48 6.03 21.91
C ASP A 84 20.00 6.19 22.33
N GLU A 85 19.75 6.57 23.60
CA GLU A 85 18.43 6.77 24.22
C GLU A 85 17.41 7.56 23.35
N LEU A 86 17.90 8.44 22.46
CA LEU A 86 17.10 9.19 21.48
C LEU A 86 16.40 8.31 20.43
N THR A 87 17.01 7.21 20.00
CA THR A 87 16.43 6.27 19.02
C THR A 87 15.36 5.40 19.66
N GLN A 88 15.55 5.05 20.94
CA GLN A 88 14.55 4.32 21.72
C GLN A 88 13.33 5.21 22.02
N GLU A 89 13.56 6.48 22.37
CA GLU A 89 12.49 7.47 22.55
C GLU A 89 11.75 7.76 21.23
N LEU A 90 12.43 7.77 20.08
CA LEU A 90 11.80 7.87 18.75
C LEU A 90 10.97 6.63 18.37
N HIS A 91 11.47 5.42 18.62
CA HIS A 91 10.69 4.19 18.43
C HIS A 91 9.49 4.12 19.39
N GLU A 92 9.64 4.60 20.63
CA GLU A 92 8.55 4.70 21.60
C GLU A 92 7.53 5.77 21.18
N ILE A 93 7.97 6.90 20.63
CA ILE A 93 7.11 7.95 20.07
C ILE A 93 6.39 7.46 18.80
N GLU A 94 7.03 6.74 17.88
CA GLU A 94 6.37 6.12 16.73
C GLU A 94 5.33 5.07 17.16
N ALA A 95 5.63 4.31 18.22
CA ALA A 95 4.68 3.37 18.82
C ALA A 95 3.54 4.07 19.59
N LEU A 96 3.79 5.23 20.24
CA LEU A 96 2.80 6.02 20.99
C LEU A 96 1.91 6.88 20.08
N LEU A 97 2.47 7.42 18.99
CA LEU A 97 1.78 8.30 18.05
C LEU A 97 0.80 7.55 17.14
N GLY A 98 0.71 6.22 17.25
CA GLY A 98 -0.43 5.46 16.77
C GLY A 98 -0.89 5.83 15.35
N GLY A 99 0.03 5.96 14.40
CA GLY A 99 -0.27 5.91 12.95
C GLY A 99 -1.53 6.64 12.44
N GLU A 100 -1.83 7.87 12.89
CA GLU A 100 -2.99 8.65 12.41
C GLU A 100 -2.67 9.71 11.33
N GLU A 101 -1.39 9.94 11.00
CA GLU A 101 -1.00 10.55 9.71
C GLU A 101 -0.34 9.51 8.82
N ARG A 102 -0.97 8.34 8.70
CA ARG A 102 -0.79 7.54 7.50
C ARG A 102 -1.39 8.38 6.37
N HIS A 103 -0.56 9.17 5.70
CA HIS A 103 -0.85 9.55 4.32
C HIS A 103 -0.92 8.23 3.56
N HIS A 104 -2.08 7.59 3.61
CA HIS A 104 -2.36 6.39 2.84
C HIS A 104 -2.19 6.84 1.39
N TRP A 105 -1.07 6.47 0.79
CA TRP A 105 -0.80 6.67 -0.63
C TRP A 105 -1.69 5.75 -1.49
N PHE A 106 -2.86 5.38 -0.98
CA PHE A 106 -3.84 4.57 -1.66
C PHE A 106 -5.20 5.19 -1.48
N VAL A 107 -5.62 5.91 -2.51
CA VAL A 107 -7.03 6.00 -2.88
C VAL A 107 -7.14 5.73 -4.37
N ASP A 108 -8.10 4.87 -4.63
CA ASP A 108 -8.53 4.24 -5.87
C ASP A 108 -9.19 5.29 -6.80
N ASP A 109 -8.71 5.42 -8.04
CA ASP A 109 -9.45 6.11 -9.11
C ASP A 109 -10.49 5.18 -9.78
N GLY A 110 -10.77 4.02 -9.18
CA GLY A 110 -11.54 2.92 -9.75
C GLY A 110 -10.70 2.02 -10.68
N GLY A 111 -9.37 2.20 -10.72
CA GLY A 111 -8.44 1.52 -11.61
C GLY A 111 -7.52 0.51 -10.90
N ARG A 112 -7.02 -0.48 -11.66
CA ARG A 112 -5.96 -1.38 -11.16
C ARG A 112 -4.68 -0.58 -10.96
N SER A 113 -4.05 -0.73 -9.80
CA SER A 113 -2.76 -0.08 -9.57
C SER A 113 -1.66 -0.71 -10.44
N LEU A 114 -0.57 0.02 -10.71
CA LEU A 114 0.61 -0.55 -11.37
C LEU A 114 1.13 -1.79 -10.63
N LEU A 115 1.09 -1.80 -9.30
CA LEU A 115 1.45 -2.97 -8.51
C LEU A 115 0.57 -4.16 -8.88
N ASP A 116 -0.74 -3.98 -9.01
CA ASP A 116 -1.67 -5.05 -9.38
C ASP A 116 -1.48 -5.57 -10.81
N GLU A 117 -0.99 -4.74 -11.73
CA GLU A 117 -0.62 -5.18 -13.08
C GLU A 117 0.64 -6.05 -13.08
N PHE A 118 1.62 -5.70 -12.27
CA PHE A 118 2.83 -6.52 -12.09
C PHE A 118 2.58 -7.74 -11.19
N ASP A 119 1.55 -7.70 -10.34
CA ASP A 119 1.24 -8.70 -9.35
C ASP A 119 -0.27 -9.01 -9.26
N PRO A 120 -0.84 -9.72 -10.25
CA PRO A 120 -2.24 -10.09 -10.23
C PRO A 120 -2.54 -11.12 -9.13
N GLU A 121 -1.66 -12.11 -8.89
CA GLU A 121 -1.89 -13.13 -7.87
C GLU A 121 -1.87 -12.53 -6.44
N GLY A 122 -1.01 -11.56 -6.18
CA GLY A 122 -1.00 -10.85 -4.90
C GLY A 122 -2.14 -9.85 -4.75
N GLN A 123 -2.70 -9.34 -5.85
CA GLN A 123 -3.94 -8.57 -5.79
C GLN A 123 -5.09 -9.48 -5.34
N GLU A 124 -5.21 -10.68 -5.91
CA GLU A 124 -6.23 -11.65 -5.51
C GLU A 124 -6.10 -12.02 -4.02
N GLU A 125 -4.88 -12.25 -3.54
CA GLU A 125 -4.61 -12.53 -2.14
C GLU A 125 -4.95 -11.33 -1.23
N TYR A 126 -4.60 -10.11 -1.65
CA TYR A 126 -4.94 -8.89 -0.92
C TYR A 126 -6.47 -8.74 -0.76
N LEU A 127 -7.22 -8.92 -1.85
CA LEU A 127 -8.69 -8.85 -1.83
C LEU A 127 -9.28 -9.93 -0.92
N ARG A 128 -8.75 -11.15 -0.96
CA ARG A 128 -9.16 -12.25 -0.07
C ARG A 128 -8.98 -11.88 1.41
N ILE A 129 -7.83 -11.30 1.78
CA ILE A 129 -7.55 -10.85 3.15
C ILE A 129 -8.52 -9.73 3.58
N LEU A 130 -8.84 -8.80 2.69
CA LEU A 130 -9.82 -7.74 2.98
C LEU A 130 -11.22 -8.31 3.25
N ASP A 131 -11.67 -9.26 2.42
CA ASP A 131 -12.96 -9.94 2.59
C ASP A 131 -13.02 -10.70 3.92
N GLU A 132 -11.95 -11.42 4.26
CA GLU A 132 -11.83 -12.15 5.54
C GLU A 132 -11.87 -11.18 6.74
N ARG A 133 -11.15 -10.05 6.68
CA ARG A 133 -11.17 -9.01 7.72
C ARG A 133 -12.54 -8.35 7.84
N ALA A 134 -13.22 -8.09 6.73
CA ALA A 134 -14.58 -7.54 6.72
C ALA A 134 -15.58 -8.51 7.35
N ALA A 135 -15.50 -9.80 7.00
CA ALA A 135 -16.34 -10.85 7.58
C ALA A 135 -16.09 -11.00 9.10
N ALA A 136 -14.83 -10.95 9.54
CA ALA A 136 -14.48 -11.01 10.97
C ALA A 136 -15.05 -9.81 11.75
N ARG A 137 -14.92 -8.58 11.22
CA ARG A 137 -15.51 -7.38 11.83
C ARG A 137 -17.03 -7.46 11.89
N GLN A 138 -17.68 -8.01 10.87
CA GLN A 138 -19.14 -8.21 10.88
C GLN A 138 -19.54 -9.22 11.96
N GLN A 139 -18.82 -10.35 12.07
CA GLN A 139 -19.07 -11.34 13.10
C GLN A 139 -18.86 -10.78 14.51
N GLU A 140 -17.83 -9.95 14.72
CA GLU A 140 -17.59 -9.25 15.98
C GLU A 140 -18.74 -8.29 16.32
N ASN A 141 -19.20 -7.49 15.36
CA ASN A 141 -20.34 -6.60 15.53
C ASN A 141 -21.63 -7.37 15.87
N ASP A 142 -21.87 -8.51 15.23
CA ASP A 142 -23.03 -9.37 15.49
C ASP A 142 -22.97 -10.01 16.88
N LEU A 143 -21.76 -10.31 17.39
CA LEU A 143 -21.53 -10.90 18.73
C LEU A 143 -21.61 -9.86 19.86
N LEU A 144 -21.12 -8.64 19.63
CA LEU A 144 -21.19 -7.56 20.61
C LEU A 144 -22.62 -7.02 20.78
N GLY A 145 -23.48 -7.21 19.77
CA GLY A 145 -24.84 -6.69 19.74
C GLY A 145 -24.85 -5.17 19.70
N THR A 146 -25.84 -4.57 19.05
CA THR A 146 -26.18 -3.19 19.35
C THR A 146 -26.50 -3.11 20.84
N PRO A 147 -25.89 -2.20 21.64
CA PRO A 147 -26.33 -2.02 23.02
C PRO A 147 -27.84 -1.75 22.97
N PRO A 148 -28.65 -2.40 23.83
CA PRO A 148 -30.04 -2.04 23.93
C PRO A 148 -30.08 -0.53 24.18
N ASN A 149 -30.78 0.19 23.32
CA ASN A 149 -31.03 1.61 23.46
C ASN A 149 -31.99 1.80 24.64
N ASP A 150 -31.52 1.51 25.86
CA ASP A 150 -32.24 1.71 27.12
C ASP A 150 -32.06 3.18 27.55
N GLU A 151 -32.47 4.11 26.70
CA GLU A 151 -32.72 5.50 27.07
C GLU A 151 -34.12 5.94 26.64
N GLU A 152 -35.15 5.18 27.07
CA GLU A 152 -36.41 5.82 27.45
C GLU A 152 -36.26 6.36 28.89
N TRP A 153 -35.66 7.55 29.00
CA TRP A 153 -35.64 8.31 30.24
C TRP A 153 -37.08 8.66 30.68
N PRO A 154 -37.55 8.25 31.87
CA PRO A 154 -38.90 8.50 32.32
C PRO A 154 -38.98 9.87 33.00
N PHE A 155 -38.82 10.96 32.26
CA PHE A 155 -39.11 12.29 32.78
C PHE A 155 -39.76 13.17 31.71
N SER A 156 -41.09 13.11 31.66
CA SER A 156 -41.95 14.26 31.36
C SER A 156 -43.40 13.93 31.75
N GLN A 157 -43.68 13.89 33.05
CA GLN A 157 -44.96 14.39 33.55
C GLN A 157 -44.70 15.75 34.18
N ASN A 158 -45.25 16.80 33.55
CA ASN A 158 -45.93 17.91 34.21
C ASN A 158 -46.70 18.73 33.17
#